data_AF-A0AA37XFE0-F1
#
_entry.id   AF-A0AA37XFE0-F1
#
_cell.length_a   1.000
_cell.length_b   1.000
_cell.length_c   1.000
_cell.angle_alpha   90.00
_cell.angle_beta   90.00
_cell.angle_gamma   90.00
#
_symmetry.space_group_name_H-M   'P 1'
#
loop_
_entity.id
_entity.type
_entity.pdbx_description
1 polymer ?
#
loop_
_entity_poly.entity_id
_entity_poly.type
_entity_poly.pdbx_seq_one_letter_code
_entity_poly.pdbx_strand_id
1 'polypeptide(L)'
;MTTTLEDATTPLAAIGTLIRGARQNMGLTQAQLAERLSTSQSAIARIEQGSQNLSVDMLARINAALDADLLPIANGSPRPTHLRVTGGQTLSGTITVNSSKNAAVALLCASLLNRGRTVLRGVARIVEVDRIVAVLQSIGVQVTWSPDGHDLEIVRPEQLDLTTIDDDAAKRTRSIIMFFGPLLGQESSFDLPYAGGCNLGTRTVEPHMIALRPFGLDVVANQGAYHATATPDTGEQLAVVLTERGDTVTENAIMAAAGRDGVTVIRNASPNYMVQDLCFYLELLGVEIEGIGSTTLTIRGRPGSTPTSSTPSRRTRSRP
;
A
#
# COMPACT_ATOMS: atom_id res chain seq x y z
N MET A 1 -21.56 -16.78 51.12
CA MET A 1 -21.41 -15.40 51.62
C MET A 1 -20.98 -14.56 50.44
N THR A 2 -21.96 -13.89 49.84
CA THR A 2 -21.90 -12.61 49.13
C THR A 2 -20.70 -12.32 48.24
N THR A 3 -20.93 -12.55 46.94
CA THR A 3 -20.41 -11.72 45.84
C THR A 3 -20.79 -10.25 46.09
N THR A 4 -19.84 -9.33 46.10
CA THR A 4 -20.13 -7.89 45.94
C THR A 4 -18.94 -7.12 45.37
N LEU A 5 -19.22 -6.51 44.22
CA LEU A 5 -18.81 -5.18 43.77
C LEU A 5 -17.45 -5.04 43.07
N GLU A 6 -17.57 -5.09 41.74
CA GLU A 6 -16.72 -4.48 40.71
C GLU A 6 -16.13 -3.13 41.14
N ASP A 7 -14.81 -3.00 40.98
CA ASP A 7 -14.11 -1.70 40.97
C ASP A 7 -14.60 -0.87 39.78
N ALA A 8 -15.63 -0.05 40.00
CA ALA A 8 -16.07 0.96 39.05
C ALA A 8 -14.97 2.04 38.94
N THR A 9 -14.05 1.85 37.99
CA THR A 9 -13.07 2.86 37.60
C THR A 9 -13.83 4.09 37.10
N THR A 10 -13.64 5.23 37.75
CA THR A 10 -14.31 6.47 37.33
C THR A 10 -13.89 6.83 35.90
N PRO A 11 -14.77 7.42 35.07
CA PRO A 11 -14.42 7.81 33.70
C PRO A 11 -13.15 8.67 33.61
N LEU A 12 -12.92 9.52 34.61
CA LEU A 12 -11.70 10.34 34.72
C LEU A 12 -10.44 9.51 35.00
N ALA A 13 -10.53 8.46 35.83
CA ALA A 13 -9.40 7.56 36.09
C ALA A 13 -9.05 6.72 34.85
N ALA A 14 -10.05 6.33 34.06
CA ALA A 14 -9.83 5.65 32.77
C ALA A 14 -9.11 6.57 31.78
N ILE A 15 -9.56 7.82 31.62
CA ILE A 15 -8.91 8.83 30.77
C ILE A 15 -7.48 9.11 31.25
N GLY A 16 -7.26 9.29 32.55
CA GLY A 16 -5.94 9.51 33.12
C GLY A 16 -4.96 8.36 32.84
N THR A 17 -5.46 7.13 32.90
CA THR A 17 -4.67 5.92 32.57
C THR A 17 -4.28 5.88 31.09
N LEU A 18 -5.19 6.27 30.18
CA LEU A 18 -4.92 6.35 28.74
C LEU A 18 -3.87 7.43 28.41
N ILE A 19 -4.01 8.63 28.98
CA ILE A 19 -3.06 9.74 28.79
C ILE A 19 -1.66 9.34 29.28
N ARG A 20 -1.57 8.70 30.45
CA ARG A 20 -0.31 8.20 31.00
C ARG A 20 0.35 7.16 30.08
N GLY A 21 -0.43 6.21 29.57
CA GLY A 21 0.05 5.19 28.65
C GLY A 21 0.59 5.79 27.35
N ALA A 22 -0.19 6.66 26.70
CA ALA A 22 0.21 7.34 25.48
C ALA A 22 1.50 8.17 25.66
N ARG A 23 1.61 8.91 26.76
CA ARG A 23 2.82 9.68 27.10
C ARG A 23 4.05 8.77 27.24
N GLN A 24 3.93 7.66 27.98
CA GLN A 24 5.03 6.73 28.20
C GLN A 24 5.51 6.08 26.90
N ASN A 25 4.60 5.76 25.98
CA ASN A 25 4.95 5.17 24.69
C ASN A 25 5.74 6.11 23.79
N MET A 26 5.48 7.42 23.88
CA MET A 26 6.29 8.43 23.20
C MET A 26 7.63 8.73 23.90
N GLY A 27 7.94 8.04 25.01
CA GLY A 27 9.14 8.28 25.80
C GLY A 27 9.18 9.62 26.52
N LEU A 28 8.01 10.27 26.70
CA LEU A 28 7.92 11.60 27.30
C LEU A 28 7.81 11.52 28.82
N THR A 29 8.50 12.43 29.52
CA THR A 29 8.24 12.71 30.94
C THR A 29 6.99 13.58 31.10
N GLN A 30 6.39 13.59 32.30
CA GLN A 30 5.25 14.48 32.58
C GLN A 30 5.59 15.96 32.38
N ALA A 31 6.84 16.36 32.64
CA ALA A 31 7.31 17.72 32.41
C ALA A 31 7.36 18.07 30.91
N GLN A 32 7.85 17.15 30.07
CA GLN A 32 7.89 17.36 28.62
C GLN A 32 6.49 17.40 27.98
N LEU A 33 5.55 16.59 28.47
CA LEU A 33 4.16 16.70 28.04
C LEU A 33 3.54 18.04 28.50
N ALA A 34 3.85 18.48 29.72
CA ALA A 34 3.37 19.75 30.24
C ALA A 34 3.87 20.94 29.42
N GLU A 35 5.13 20.92 28.99
CA GLU A 35 5.73 21.93 28.11
C GLU A 35 5.01 22.01 26.76
N ARG A 36 4.76 20.87 26.11
CA ARG A 36 4.01 20.79 24.84
C ARG A 36 2.58 21.32 24.96
N LEU A 37 1.96 21.16 26.12
CA LEU A 37 0.60 21.59 26.41
C LEU A 37 0.54 22.96 27.08
N SER A 38 1.66 23.67 27.19
CA SER A 38 1.76 24.96 27.89
C SER A 38 1.05 24.94 29.26
N THR A 39 1.28 23.88 30.03
CA THR A 39 0.69 23.64 31.35
C THR A 39 1.77 23.23 32.36
N SER A 40 1.39 22.93 33.61
CA SER A 40 2.34 22.51 34.65
C SER A 40 2.45 20.99 34.77
N GLN A 41 3.62 20.49 35.17
CA GLN A 41 3.83 19.06 35.42
C GLN A 41 2.85 18.52 36.48
N SER A 42 2.54 19.32 37.51
CA SER A 42 1.54 18.97 38.53
C SER A 42 0.12 18.87 37.97
N ALA A 43 -0.23 19.65 36.94
CA ALA A 43 -1.50 19.51 36.24
C ALA A 43 -1.56 18.18 35.48
N ILE A 44 -0.50 17.82 34.75
CA ILE A 44 -0.41 16.51 34.07
C ILE A 44 -0.49 15.35 35.08
N ALA A 45 0.17 15.46 36.24
CA ALA A 45 0.12 14.43 37.26
C ALA A 45 -1.31 14.21 37.81
N ARG A 46 -2.07 15.28 38.05
CA ARG A 46 -3.48 15.18 38.48
C ARG A 46 -4.40 14.63 37.39
N ILE A 47 -4.15 15.01 36.14
CA ILE A 47 -4.86 14.47 34.96
C ILE A 47 -4.63 12.96 34.84
N GLU A 48 -3.38 12.50 34.95
CA GLU A 48 -3.05 11.06 34.89
C GLU A 48 -3.59 10.25 36.07
N GLN A 49 -3.81 10.89 37.22
CA GLN A 49 -4.44 10.29 38.40
C GLN A 49 -5.97 10.30 38.34
N GLY A 50 -6.57 10.96 37.33
CA GLY A 50 -8.02 11.11 37.23
C GLY A 50 -8.63 12.04 38.29
N SER A 51 -7.83 12.90 38.92
CA SER A 51 -8.26 13.80 40.00
C SER A 51 -8.56 15.22 39.53
N GLN A 52 -8.60 15.45 38.21
CA GLN A 52 -8.86 16.75 37.60
C GLN A 52 -9.90 16.64 36.47
N ASN A 53 -10.90 17.52 36.50
CA ASN A 53 -11.83 17.69 35.39
C ASN A 53 -11.12 18.34 34.20
N LEU A 54 -11.37 17.80 33.00
CA LEU A 54 -10.78 18.27 31.75
C LEU A 54 -11.83 18.97 30.90
N SER A 55 -11.49 20.14 30.34
CA SER A 55 -12.30 20.73 29.28
C SER A 55 -12.10 19.95 27.98
N VAL A 56 -13.09 20.03 27.08
CA VAL A 56 -13.00 19.45 25.73
C VAL A 56 -11.80 19.99 24.95
N ASP A 57 -11.51 21.29 25.10
CA ASP A 57 -10.34 21.94 24.51
C ASP A 57 -9.01 21.36 25.03
N MET A 58 -8.89 21.15 26.34
CA MET A 58 -7.71 20.54 26.93
C MET A 58 -7.52 19.09 26.45
N LEU A 59 -8.61 18.33 26.33
CA LEU A 59 -8.59 16.97 25.77
C LEU A 59 -8.14 16.96 24.31
N ALA A 60 -8.64 17.87 23.48
CA ALA A 60 -8.24 17.98 22.06
C ALA A 60 -6.74 18.32 21.93
N ARG A 61 -6.23 19.22 22.78
CA ARG A 61 -4.80 19.57 22.81
C ARG A 61 -3.93 18.39 23.25
N ILE A 62 -4.38 17.60 24.24
CA ILE A 62 -3.71 16.37 24.67
C ILE A 62 -3.69 15.33 23.54
N ASN A 63 -4.81 15.15 22.83
CA ASN A 63 -4.93 14.25 21.67
C ASN A 63 -3.90 14.61 20.59
N ALA A 64 -3.82 15.90 20.25
CA ALA A 64 -2.88 16.42 19.25
C ALA A 64 -1.41 16.31 19.71
N ALA A 65 -1.12 16.56 20.99
CA ALA A 65 0.25 16.50 21.51
C ALA A 65 0.81 15.08 21.64
N LEU A 66 -0.08 14.09 21.79
CA LEU A 66 0.25 12.68 21.98
C LEU A 66 0.05 11.81 20.73
N ASP A 67 -0.45 12.39 19.63
CA ASP A 67 -0.83 11.66 18.40
C ASP A 67 -1.64 10.40 18.70
N ALA A 68 -2.53 10.50 19.69
CA ALA A 68 -3.27 9.39 20.26
C ALA A 68 -4.76 9.69 20.14
N ASP A 69 -5.56 8.75 19.65
CA ASP A 69 -7.03 8.83 19.66
C ASP A 69 -7.56 8.49 21.06
N LEU A 70 -7.54 9.48 21.94
CA LEU A 70 -7.96 9.37 23.34
C LEU A 70 -9.46 9.61 23.53
N LEU A 71 -10.16 10.12 22.49
CA LEU A 71 -11.60 10.36 22.51
C LEU A 71 -12.34 9.31 21.66
N PRO A 72 -13.19 8.45 22.27
CA PRO A 72 -14.10 7.56 21.53
C PRO A 72 -15.40 8.28 21.08
N ILE A 73 -15.48 9.61 21.18
CA ILE A 73 -16.72 10.38 20.98
C ILE A 73 -16.79 10.93 19.55
N ALA A 74 -16.70 10.05 18.57
CA ALA A 74 -17.24 10.25 17.22
C ALA A 74 -17.14 8.91 16.46
N ASN A 75 -18.17 8.08 16.59
CA ASN A 75 -18.45 6.94 15.71
C ASN A 75 -17.36 5.86 15.57
N GLY A 76 -16.98 5.21 16.67
CA GLY A 76 -16.28 3.93 16.62
C GLY A 76 -15.62 3.58 17.94
N SER A 77 -15.76 2.34 18.39
CA SER A 77 -15.02 1.82 19.55
C SER A 77 -13.53 2.16 19.42
N PRO A 78 -12.85 2.60 20.51
CA PRO A 78 -11.44 2.95 20.46
C PRO A 78 -10.66 1.75 19.92
N ARG A 79 -9.95 1.94 18.79
CA ARG A 79 -9.09 0.88 18.25
C ARG A 79 -7.97 0.66 19.26
N PRO A 80 -7.81 -0.55 19.81
CA PRO A 80 -6.72 -0.81 20.75
C PRO A 80 -5.39 -0.56 20.03
N THR A 81 -4.66 0.46 20.49
CA THR A 81 -3.30 0.79 20.02
C THR A 81 -2.25 -0.17 20.58
N HIS A 82 -2.62 -0.97 21.58
CA HIS A 82 -1.74 -1.93 22.23
C HIS A 82 -2.44 -3.27 22.43
N LEU A 83 -1.70 -4.36 22.22
CA LEU A 83 -2.12 -5.71 22.53
C LEU A 83 -1.38 -6.15 23.81
N ARG A 84 -2.12 -6.48 24.87
CA ARG A 84 -1.56 -7.16 26.04
C ARG A 84 -1.71 -8.67 25.83
N VAL A 85 -0.59 -9.37 25.73
CA VAL A 85 -0.56 -10.83 25.56
C VAL A 85 -0.13 -11.47 26.87
N THR A 86 -0.92 -12.43 27.37
CA THR A 86 -0.56 -13.28 28.51
C THR A 86 -0.02 -14.60 27.99
N GLY A 87 1.24 -14.90 28.30
CA GLY A 87 1.90 -16.13 27.86
C GLY A 87 1.40 -17.40 28.56
N GLY A 88 1.94 -18.55 28.16
CA GLY A 88 1.65 -19.86 28.78
C GLY A 88 0.46 -20.62 28.18
N GLN A 89 -0.16 -20.08 27.12
CA GLN A 89 -1.28 -20.72 26.41
C GLN A 89 -0.78 -21.44 25.15
N THR A 90 -1.12 -22.73 25.00
CA THR A 90 -0.93 -23.46 23.74
C THR A 90 -2.06 -23.15 22.78
N LEU A 91 -1.74 -22.67 21.57
CA LEU A 91 -2.75 -22.40 20.53
C LEU A 91 -3.25 -23.71 19.92
N SER A 92 -4.57 -23.86 19.81
CA SER A 92 -5.22 -24.96 19.09
C SER A 92 -6.49 -24.45 18.39
N GLY A 93 -6.81 -24.99 17.21
CA GLY A 93 -7.96 -24.59 16.41
C GLY A 93 -7.61 -24.32 14.94
N THR A 94 -8.52 -23.65 14.24
CA THR A 94 -8.39 -23.29 12.82
C THR A 94 -8.61 -21.80 12.63
N ILE A 95 -7.88 -21.20 11.69
CA ILE A 95 -8.06 -19.80 11.31
C ILE A 95 -8.33 -19.69 9.81
N THR A 96 -9.12 -18.70 9.42
CA THR A 96 -9.23 -18.29 8.02
C THR A 96 -8.07 -17.36 7.68
N VAL A 97 -7.35 -17.66 6.59
CA VAL A 97 -6.29 -16.80 6.10
C VAL A 97 -6.85 -15.74 5.16
N ASN A 98 -6.36 -14.51 5.29
CA ASN A 98 -6.69 -13.44 4.36
C ASN A 98 -5.91 -13.60 3.05
N SER A 99 -6.42 -12.99 1.99
CA SER A 99 -5.71 -12.85 0.71
C SER A 99 -4.40 -12.07 0.87
N SER A 100 -3.49 -12.25 -0.09
CA SER A 100 -2.20 -11.58 -0.04
C SER A 100 -2.34 -10.07 -0.29
N LYS A 101 -1.92 -9.28 0.71
CA LYS A 101 -1.68 -7.84 0.57
C LYS A 101 -0.78 -7.53 -0.64
N ASN A 102 0.33 -8.24 -0.77
CA ASN A 102 1.37 -7.89 -1.73
C ASN A 102 0.89 -8.11 -3.17
N ALA A 103 0.20 -9.24 -3.40
CA ALA A 103 -0.46 -9.49 -4.68
C ALA A 103 -1.52 -8.42 -4.96
N ALA A 104 -2.38 -8.09 -3.98
CA ALA A 104 -3.40 -7.05 -4.17
C ALA A 104 -2.80 -5.70 -4.60
N VAL A 105 -1.69 -5.27 -3.99
CA VAL A 105 -1.00 -4.03 -4.38
C VAL A 105 -0.45 -4.10 -5.82
N ALA A 106 0.19 -5.20 -6.20
CA ALA A 106 0.69 -5.39 -7.56
C ALA A 106 -0.46 -5.37 -8.59
N LEU A 107 -1.56 -6.06 -8.31
CA LEU A 107 -2.73 -6.12 -9.19
C LEU A 107 -3.46 -4.77 -9.31
N LEU A 108 -3.49 -3.97 -8.24
CA LEU A 108 -4.01 -2.61 -8.29
C LEU A 108 -3.18 -1.74 -9.25
N CYS A 109 -1.85 -1.83 -9.19
CA CYS A 109 -0.98 -1.08 -10.10
C CYS A 109 -1.15 -1.59 -11.54
N ALA A 110 -1.19 -2.90 -11.74
CA ALA A 110 -1.37 -3.53 -13.05
C ALA A 110 -2.76 -3.28 -13.67
N SER A 111 -3.75 -2.86 -12.86
CA SER A 111 -5.08 -2.47 -13.38
C SER A 111 -5.03 -1.31 -14.36
N LEU A 112 -3.97 -0.48 -14.30
CA LEU A 112 -3.72 0.61 -15.24
C LEU A 112 -3.42 0.13 -16.67
N LEU A 113 -3.07 -1.14 -16.88
CA LEU A 113 -2.87 -1.74 -18.21
C LEU A 113 -4.17 -2.24 -18.85
N ASN A 114 -5.20 -2.50 -18.03
CA ASN A 114 -6.48 -3.00 -18.52
C ASN A 114 -7.36 -1.84 -18.99
N ARG A 115 -7.83 -1.88 -20.25
CA ARG A 115 -8.83 -0.93 -20.77
C ARG A 115 -10.28 -1.39 -20.56
N GLY A 116 -10.48 -2.56 -19.94
CA GLY A 116 -11.78 -3.08 -19.55
C GLY A 116 -12.08 -2.96 -18.06
N ARG A 117 -13.01 -3.80 -17.61
CA ARG A 117 -13.40 -3.94 -16.20
C ARG A 117 -12.58 -5.04 -15.54
N THR A 118 -12.00 -4.76 -14.38
CA THR A 118 -11.34 -5.73 -13.49
C THR A 118 -12.17 -5.91 -12.23
N VAL A 119 -12.33 -7.16 -11.77
CA VAL A 119 -12.88 -7.46 -10.45
C VAL A 119 -11.88 -8.32 -9.70
N LEU A 120 -11.26 -7.75 -8.66
CA LEU A 120 -10.35 -8.47 -7.77
C LEU A 120 -11.17 -9.07 -6.62
N ARG A 121 -11.12 -10.39 -6.46
CA ARG A 121 -11.94 -11.10 -5.48
C ARG A 121 -11.21 -11.35 -4.17
N GLY A 122 -11.93 -11.19 -3.06
CA GLY A 122 -11.43 -11.47 -1.71
C GLY A 122 -10.26 -10.59 -1.29
N VAL A 123 -10.18 -9.34 -1.75
CA VAL A 123 -9.12 -8.38 -1.41
C VAL A 123 -9.27 -7.94 0.05
N ALA A 124 -8.19 -8.05 0.82
CA ALA A 124 -8.17 -7.54 2.18
C ALA A 124 -8.20 -6.00 2.19
N ARG A 125 -9.21 -5.41 2.83
CA ARG A 125 -9.31 -3.96 3.01
C ARG A 125 -8.37 -3.49 4.12
N ILE A 126 -7.21 -3.00 3.71
CA ILE A 126 -6.14 -2.54 4.60
C ILE A 126 -5.63 -1.19 4.12
N VAL A 127 -4.97 -0.45 5.02
CA VAL A 127 -4.49 0.91 4.78
C VAL A 127 -3.68 1.06 3.49
N GLU A 128 -2.83 0.08 3.15
CA GLU A 128 -2.02 0.15 1.93
C GLU A 128 -2.87 0.04 0.65
N VAL A 129 -3.89 -0.82 0.66
CA VAL A 129 -4.85 -0.96 -0.44
C VAL A 129 -5.65 0.32 -0.57
N ASP A 130 -6.18 0.85 0.54
CA ASP A 130 -6.97 2.08 0.54
C ASP A 130 -6.16 3.28 0.00
N ARG A 131 -4.85 3.35 0.29
CA ARG A 131 -3.96 4.40 -0.25
C ARG A 131 -3.81 4.31 -1.77
N ILE A 132 -3.54 3.12 -2.30
CA ILE A 132 -3.43 2.94 -3.76
C ILE A 132 -4.78 3.18 -4.45
N VAL A 133 -5.88 2.76 -3.83
CA VAL A 133 -7.23 3.05 -4.33
C VAL A 133 -7.49 4.56 -4.38
N ALA A 134 -7.11 5.32 -3.35
CA ALA A 134 -7.25 6.78 -3.35
C ALA A 134 -6.46 7.43 -4.51
N VAL A 135 -5.22 6.98 -4.73
CA VAL A 135 -4.39 7.46 -5.86
C VAL A 135 -5.01 7.09 -7.22
N LEU A 136 -5.51 5.86 -7.38
CA LEU A 136 -6.17 5.44 -8.61
C LEU A 136 -7.43 6.29 -8.89
N GLN A 137 -8.25 6.52 -7.85
CA GLN A 137 -9.44 7.35 -7.95
C GLN A 137 -9.12 8.80 -8.30
N SER A 138 -8.06 9.35 -7.72
CA SER A 138 -7.66 10.74 -7.97
C SER A 138 -7.25 10.98 -9.43
N ILE A 139 -6.71 9.97 -10.12
CA ILE A 139 -6.34 10.04 -11.55
C ILE A 139 -7.47 9.58 -12.51
N GLY A 140 -8.69 9.42 -11.98
CA GLY A 140 -9.90 9.14 -12.75
C GLY A 140 -10.33 7.67 -12.83
N VAL A 141 -9.62 6.74 -12.19
CA VAL A 141 -10.01 5.31 -12.16
C VAL A 141 -11.21 5.13 -11.24
N GLN A 142 -12.28 4.51 -11.73
CA GLN A 142 -13.42 4.17 -10.90
C GLN A 142 -13.10 2.92 -10.11
N VAL A 143 -13.14 3.03 -8.79
CA VAL A 143 -12.90 1.90 -7.87
C VAL A 143 -14.07 1.78 -6.91
N THR A 144 -14.73 0.62 -6.92
CA THR A 144 -15.94 0.37 -6.12
C THR A 144 -15.80 -0.94 -5.34
N TRP A 145 -15.94 -0.85 -4.02
CA TRP A 145 -16.06 -2.04 -3.19
C TRP A 145 -17.45 -2.65 -3.34
N SER A 146 -17.50 -3.98 -3.41
CA SER A 146 -18.72 -4.76 -3.26
C SER A 146 -19.42 -4.48 -1.92
N PRO A 147 -20.74 -4.74 -1.80
CA PRO A 147 -21.49 -4.45 -0.57
C PRO A 147 -20.95 -5.15 0.69
N ASP A 148 -20.33 -6.32 0.54
CA ASP A 148 -19.71 -7.07 1.63
C ASP A 148 -18.26 -6.63 1.93
N GLY A 149 -17.68 -5.76 1.10
CA GLY A 149 -16.34 -5.22 1.25
C GLY A 149 -15.21 -6.21 0.96
N HIS A 150 -15.49 -7.32 0.26
CA HIS A 150 -14.48 -8.34 -0.05
C HIS A 150 -13.97 -8.27 -1.48
N ASP A 151 -14.82 -7.91 -2.44
CA ASP A 151 -14.45 -7.78 -3.83
C ASP A 151 -14.30 -6.30 -4.21
N LEU A 152 -13.32 -6.02 -5.09
CA LEU A 152 -13.00 -4.69 -5.57
C LEU A 152 -13.15 -4.61 -7.09
N GLU A 153 -14.09 -3.81 -7.55
CA GLU A 153 -14.29 -3.50 -8.96
C GLU A 153 -13.45 -2.28 -9.36
N ILE A 154 -12.76 -2.37 -10.50
CA ILE A 154 -11.88 -1.34 -11.05
C ILE A 154 -12.23 -1.14 -12.52
N VAL A 155 -12.51 0.10 -12.90
CA VAL A 155 -12.76 0.52 -14.29
C VAL A 155 -11.88 1.72 -14.60
N ARG A 156 -10.88 1.49 -15.45
CA ARG A 156 -9.96 2.53 -15.94
C ARG A 156 -10.67 3.39 -16.99
N PRO A 157 -10.59 4.74 -16.93
CA PRO A 157 -11.09 5.61 -18.01
C PRO A 157 -10.24 5.42 -19.28
N GLU A 158 -10.64 6.02 -20.41
CA GLU A 158 -9.83 5.97 -21.62
C GLU A 158 -8.49 6.72 -21.47
N GLN A 159 -8.57 7.91 -20.85
CA GLN A 159 -7.46 8.80 -20.54
C GLN A 159 -7.38 8.99 -19.02
N LEU A 160 -6.17 8.93 -18.48
CA LEU A 160 -5.89 9.22 -17.07
C LEU A 160 -5.58 10.71 -16.93
N ASP A 161 -5.97 11.31 -15.81
CA ASP A 161 -5.50 12.66 -15.45
C ASP A 161 -4.44 12.53 -14.36
N LEU A 162 -3.17 12.49 -14.75
CA LEU A 162 -2.07 12.38 -13.79
C LEU A 162 -1.82 13.70 -13.04
N THR A 163 -2.39 14.82 -13.50
CA THR A 163 -2.23 16.13 -12.83
C THR A 163 -3.05 16.24 -11.56
N THR A 164 -4.06 15.38 -11.39
CA THR A 164 -4.95 15.33 -10.23
C THR A 164 -4.54 14.28 -9.21
N ILE A 165 -3.30 13.78 -9.27
CA ILE A 165 -2.81 12.77 -8.34
C ILE A 165 -2.91 13.25 -6.87
N ASP A 166 -3.44 12.39 -5.99
CA ASP A 166 -3.48 12.68 -4.55
C ASP A 166 -2.07 12.53 -3.96
N ASP A 167 -1.37 13.67 -3.88
CA ASP A 167 -0.03 13.80 -3.33
C ASP A 167 0.10 13.21 -1.91
N ASP A 168 -0.90 13.41 -1.05
CA ASP A 168 -0.85 12.97 0.35
C ASP A 168 -0.98 11.45 0.44
N ALA A 169 -1.89 10.86 -0.32
CA ALA A 169 -2.02 9.40 -0.41
C ALA A 169 -0.77 8.77 -1.03
N ALA A 170 -0.28 9.33 -2.13
CA ALA A 170 0.90 8.85 -2.85
C ALA A 170 2.17 8.90 -2.02
N LYS A 171 2.44 10.02 -1.32
CA LYS A 171 3.63 10.16 -0.47
C LYS A 171 3.63 9.22 0.75
N ARG A 172 2.46 8.74 1.17
CA ARG A 172 2.30 7.80 2.29
C ARG A 172 2.46 6.33 1.90
N THR A 173 2.62 6.01 0.61
CA THR A 173 2.89 4.64 0.13
C THR A 173 4.15 4.60 -0.73
N ARG A 174 5.07 3.68 -0.40
CA ARG A 174 6.25 3.44 -1.25
C ARG A 174 5.89 2.72 -2.56
N SER A 175 4.70 2.13 -2.63
CA SER A 175 4.24 1.39 -3.81
C SER A 175 3.86 2.30 -4.96
N ILE A 176 3.82 3.63 -4.80
CA ILE A 176 3.60 4.56 -5.92
C ILE A 176 4.63 4.39 -7.06
N ILE A 177 5.84 3.96 -6.74
CA ILE A 177 6.90 3.65 -7.71
C ILE A 177 6.50 2.58 -8.75
N MET A 178 5.51 1.75 -8.39
CA MET A 178 4.98 0.70 -9.25
C MET A 178 4.12 1.24 -10.39
N PHE A 179 3.80 2.54 -10.40
CA PHE A 179 3.07 3.17 -11.49
C PHE A 179 3.98 3.44 -12.69
N PHE A 180 5.31 3.46 -12.53
CA PHE A 180 6.22 3.61 -13.67
C PHE A 180 6.01 2.52 -14.72
N GLY A 181 5.99 1.25 -14.32
CA GLY A 181 5.85 0.11 -15.22
C GLY A 181 4.62 0.20 -16.13
N PRO A 182 3.39 0.30 -15.59
CA PRO A 182 2.19 0.32 -16.41
C PRO A 182 1.99 1.64 -17.17
N LEU A 183 2.51 2.78 -16.69
CA LEU A 183 2.41 4.06 -17.40
C LEU A 183 3.41 4.19 -18.56
N LEU A 184 4.48 3.39 -18.57
CA LEU A 184 5.40 3.32 -19.70
C LEU A 184 4.69 2.87 -20.97
N GLY A 185 4.84 3.66 -22.04
CA GLY A 185 4.18 3.44 -23.33
C GLY A 185 2.73 3.96 -23.39
N GLN A 186 2.17 4.44 -22.28
CA GLN A 186 0.88 5.15 -22.27
C GLN A 186 1.07 6.67 -22.34
N GLU A 187 2.03 7.18 -21.56
CA GLU A 187 2.36 8.60 -21.48
C GLU A 187 3.83 8.82 -21.85
N SER A 188 4.14 9.85 -22.65
CA SER A 188 5.53 10.19 -23.00
C SER A 188 6.26 10.92 -21.87
N SER A 189 5.51 11.56 -20.97
CA SER A 189 6.04 12.27 -19.81
C SER A 189 4.98 12.31 -18.71
N PHE A 190 5.38 12.08 -17.46
CA PHE A 190 4.49 12.15 -16.31
C PHE A 190 5.26 12.33 -15.00
N ASP A 191 4.58 12.88 -14.00
CA ASP A 191 5.14 13.11 -12.69
C ASP A 191 4.51 12.16 -11.65
N LEU A 192 5.33 11.60 -10.77
CA LEU A 192 4.85 10.83 -9.62
C LEU A 192 5.34 11.46 -8.30
N PRO A 193 4.48 11.62 -7.28
CA PRO A 193 4.91 12.13 -5.98
C PRO A 193 6.01 11.26 -5.35
N TYR A 194 7.00 11.91 -4.74
CA TYR A 194 8.10 11.23 -4.07
C TYR A 194 7.67 10.68 -2.72
N ALA A 195 7.54 9.36 -2.60
CA ALA A 195 7.28 8.69 -1.33
C ALA A 195 8.54 8.65 -0.43
N GLY A 196 8.82 9.73 0.31
CA GLY A 196 9.88 9.74 1.31
C GLY A 196 10.25 11.10 1.92
N GLY A 197 10.99 11.03 3.03
CA GLY A 197 11.68 12.16 3.67
C GLY A 197 13.12 11.77 4.03
N CYS A 198 14.07 12.64 3.66
CA CYS A 198 15.51 12.64 4.00
C CYS A 198 16.36 11.42 3.58
N ASN A 199 17.23 11.62 2.56
CA ASN A 199 18.48 10.92 2.18
C ASN A 199 18.59 9.38 2.12
N LEU A 200 17.66 8.58 2.66
CA LEU A 200 17.67 7.12 2.54
C LEU A 200 16.85 6.61 1.34
N GLY A 201 16.02 7.44 0.71
CA GLY A 201 15.09 7.04 -0.35
C GLY A 201 15.67 6.95 -1.77
N THR A 202 16.89 7.43 -2.02
CA THR A 202 17.54 7.31 -3.34
C THR A 202 17.96 5.86 -3.65
N ARG A 203 18.47 5.14 -2.64
CA ARG A 203 18.91 3.74 -2.76
C ARG A 203 17.77 2.74 -3.02
N THR A 204 16.53 3.09 -2.67
CA THR A 204 15.37 2.18 -2.81
C THR A 204 14.67 2.27 -4.17
N VAL A 205 14.99 3.29 -4.98
CA VAL A 205 14.31 3.55 -6.27
C VAL A 205 15.21 3.23 -7.45
N GLU A 206 16.52 3.39 -7.29
CA GLU A 206 17.53 3.09 -8.31
C GLU A 206 17.34 1.71 -8.98
N PRO A 207 17.04 0.62 -8.26
CA PRO A 207 16.76 -0.68 -8.89
C PRO A 207 15.61 -0.65 -9.91
N HIS A 208 14.53 0.07 -9.61
CA HIS A 208 13.41 0.24 -10.54
C HIS A 208 13.85 1.05 -11.77
N MET A 209 14.66 2.10 -11.57
CA MET A 209 15.14 2.95 -12.67
C MET A 209 16.07 2.16 -13.60
N ILE A 210 16.98 1.36 -13.04
CA ILE A 210 17.86 0.50 -13.82
C ILE A 210 17.06 -0.55 -14.58
N ALA A 211 16.06 -1.18 -13.95
CA ALA A 211 15.22 -2.18 -14.57
C ALA A 211 14.35 -1.61 -15.70
N LEU A 212 13.91 -0.36 -15.58
CA LEU A 212 13.00 0.28 -16.54
C LEU A 212 13.71 1.11 -17.62
N ARG A 213 14.98 1.48 -17.42
CA ARG A 213 15.78 2.22 -18.43
C ARG A 213 15.81 1.55 -19.81
N PRO A 214 15.92 0.21 -19.95
CA PRO A 214 15.88 -0.44 -21.26
C PRO A 214 14.54 -0.26 -22.00
N PHE A 215 13.46 0.01 -21.26
CA PHE A 215 12.15 0.36 -21.84
C PHE A 215 12.03 1.85 -22.19
N GLY A 216 13.12 2.62 -22.02
CA GLY A 216 13.19 4.04 -22.33
C GLY A 216 12.80 4.98 -21.21
N LEU A 217 12.70 4.49 -19.97
CA LEU A 217 12.44 5.34 -18.80
C LEU A 217 13.69 6.16 -18.44
N ASP A 218 13.52 7.47 -18.36
CA ASP A 218 14.44 8.37 -17.66
C ASP A 218 13.69 9.11 -16.56
N VAL A 219 14.31 9.25 -15.38
CA VAL A 219 13.68 9.88 -14.21
C VAL A 219 14.62 10.87 -13.55
N VAL A 220 14.13 12.09 -13.39
CA VAL A 220 14.78 13.13 -12.59
C VAL A 220 14.00 13.30 -11.29
N ALA A 221 14.61 12.98 -10.17
CA ALA A 221 14.03 13.22 -8.85
C ALA A 221 14.40 14.62 -8.36
N ASN A 222 13.44 15.55 -8.29
CA ASN A 222 13.65 16.87 -7.71
C ASN A 222 12.34 17.40 -7.10
N GLN A 223 12.42 18.40 -6.22
CA GLN A 223 11.25 19.11 -5.64
C GLN A 223 10.16 18.22 -4.99
N GLY A 224 10.49 17.00 -4.56
CA GLY A 224 9.51 16.08 -3.96
C GLY A 224 8.65 15.33 -4.98
N ALA A 225 9.08 15.27 -6.24
CA ALA A 225 8.47 14.46 -7.29
C ALA A 225 9.54 13.70 -8.11
N TYR A 226 9.09 12.65 -8.79
CA TYR A 226 9.82 11.99 -9.87
C TYR A 226 9.27 12.49 -11.19
N HIS A 227 10.10 13.17 -11.97
CA HIS A 227 9.77 13.58 -13.32
C HIS A 227 10.22 12.48 -14.27
N ALA A 228 9.27 11.71 -14.79
CA ALA A 228 9.53 10.62 -15.72
C ALA A 228 9.32 11.07 -17.16
N THR A 229 10.27 10.68 -18.01
CA THR A 229 10.11 10.71 -19.45
C THR A 229 10.26 9.30 -20.00
N ALA A 230 9.46 8.98 -21.00
CA ALA A 230 9.43 7.67 -21.63
C ALA A 230 9.70 7.82 -23.12
N THR A 231 10.80 7.24 -23.58
CA THR A 231 11.11 7.11 -25.02
C THR A 231 10.85 5.67 -25.43
N PRO A 232 9.69 5.33 -26.01
CA PRO A 232 9.31 3.93 -26.23
C PRO A 232 10.36 3.17 -27.03
N ASP A 233 10.75 2.00 -26.53
CA ASP A 233 11.57 1.07 -27.30
C ASP A 233 10.73 0.46 -28.43
N THR A 234 11.22 0.62 -29.66
CA THR A 234 10.57 0.12 -30.89
C THR A 234 11.15 -1.22 -31.37
N GLY A 235 12.12 -1.79 -30.64
CA GLY A 235 12.73 -3.06 -30.99
C GLY A 235 11.75 -4.24 -30.91
N GLU A 236 11.96 -5.28 -31.73
CA GLU A 236 11.18 -6.52 -31.64
C GLU A 236 11.53 -7.34 -30.38
N GLN A 237 12.74 -7.18 -29.84
CA GLN A 237 13.25 -7.91 -28.69
C GLN A 237 13.98 -7.00 -27.71
N LEU A 238 13.71 -7.19 -26.43
CA LEU A 238 14.38 -6.50 -25.33
C LEU A 238 14.90 -7.51 -24.30
N ALA A 239 16.11 -7.29 -23.78
CA ALA A 239 16.67 -8.10 -22.70
C ALA A 239 16.95 -7.22 -21.48
N VAL A 240 16.39 -7.60 -20.34
CA VAL A 240 16.52 -6.88 -19.08
C VAL A 240 17.11 -7.81 -18.04
N VAL A 241 18.18 -7.38 -17.37
CA VAL A 241 18.78 -8.12 -16.25
C VAL A 241 18.61 -7.29 -15.01
N LEU A 242 17.82 -7.78 -14.05
CA LEU A 242 17.60 -7.07 -12.79
C LEU A 242 18.87 -7.14 -11.94
N THR A 243 19.33 -5.98 -11.43
CA THR A 243 20.53 -5.88 -10.58
C THR A 243 20.32 -6.50 -9.21
N GLU A 244 19.08 -6.48 -8.73
CA GLU A 244 18.64 -7.16 -7.52
C GLU A 244 17.35 -7.92 -7.77
N ARG A 245 17.12 -8.95 -6.96
CA ARG A 245 15.93 -9.80 -7.03
C ARG A 245 14.83 -9.25 -6.13
N GLY A 246 14.42 -8.01 -6.38
CA GLY A 246 13.31 -7.36 -5.68
C GLY A 246 11.96 -7.76 -6.27
N ASP A 247 10.97 -8.03 -5.42
CA ASP A 247 9.59 -8.37 -5.85
C ASP A 247 8.99 -7.22 -6.66
N THR A 248 8.97 -6.00 -6.10
CA THR A 248 8.42 -4.81 -6.75
C THR A 248 9.18 -4.40 -8.01
N VAL A 249 10.51 -4.54 -8.01
CA VAL A 249 11.35 -4.27 -9.20
C VAL A 249 10.98 -5.22 -10.33
N THR A 250 10.81 -6.50 -10.01
CA THR A 250 10.40 -7.53 -10.97
C THR A 250 9.00 -7.23 -11.51
N GLU A 251 8.05 -6.94 -10.63
CA GLU A 251 6.67 -6.58 -10.99
C GLU A 251 6.61 -5.36 -11.91
N ASN A 252 7.42 -4.31 -11.66
CA ASN A 252 7.47 -3.11 -12.50
C ASN A 252 7.97 -3.43 -13.92
N ALA A 253 9.04 -4.22 -14.02
CA ALA A 253 9.60 -4.65 -15.30
C ALA A 253 8.62 -5.55 -16.08
N ILE A 254 7.87 -6.42 -15.39
CA ILE A 254 6.82 -7.24 -15.99
C ILE A 254 5.69 -6.35 -16.53
N MET A 255 5.22 -5.36 -15.77
CA MET A 255 4.18 -4.43 -16.22
C MET A 255 4.62 -3.60 -17.44
N ALA A 256 5.87 -3.13 -17.46
CA ALA A 256 6.43 -2.43 -18.63
C ALA A 256 6.51 -3.34 -19.86
N ALA A 257 6.99 -4.58 -19.69
CA ALA A 257 7.04 -5.58 -20.76
C ALA A 257 5.65 -5.93 -21.29
N ALA A 258 4.64 -5.98 -20.43
CA ALA A 258 3.26 -6.28 -20.81
C ALA A 258 2.61 -5.16 -21.65
N GLY A 259 2.96 -3.89 -21.39
CA GLY A 259 2.41 -2.73 -22.10
C GLY A 259 3.04 -2.42 -23.45
N ARG A 260 4.21 -3.01 -23.75
CA ARG A 260 4.98 -2.79 -24.98
C ARG A 260 4.67 -3.86 -26.05
N ASP A 261 4.91 -3.53 -27.33
CA ASP A 261 4.87 -4.52 -28.41
C ASP A 261 6.18 -5.32 -28.50
N GLY A 262 6.13 -6.56 -28.96
CA GLY A 262 7.30 -7.44 -29.09
C GLY A 262 7.62 -8.25 -27.82
N VAL A 263 8.83 -8.83 -27.80
CA VAL A 263 9.24 -9.81 -26.78
C VAL A 263 10.26 -9.21 -25.81
N THR A 264 10.05 -9.40 -24.51
CA THR A 264 11.00 -9.02 -23.46
C THR A 264 11.46 -10.25 -22.68
N VAL A 265 12.76 -10.40 -22.48
CA VAL A 265 13.34 -11.42 -21.61
C VAL A 265 13.87 -10.74 -20.34
N ILE A 266 13.25 -11.04 -19.21
CA ILE A 266 13.66 -10.54 -17.89
C ILE A 266 14.44 -11.64 -17.17
N ARG A 267 15.69 -11.36 -16.80
CA ARG A 267 16.58 -12.25 -16.04
C ARG A 267 16.77 -11.76 -14.62
N ASN A 268 17.07 -12.69 -13.72
CA ASN A 268 17.16 -12.45 -12.27
C ASN A 268 15.83 -11.99 -11.66
N ALA A 269 14.70 -12.38 -12.27
CA ALA A 269 13.36 -12.10 -11.78
C ALA A 269 13.11 -12.77 -10.43
N SER A 270 12.34 -12.12 -9.55
CA SER A 270 11.85 -12.76 -8.34
C SER A 270 10.81 -13.86 -8.68
N PRO A 271 10.98 -15.11 -8.21
CA PRO A 271 10.02 -16.17 -8.42
C PRO A 271 8.89 -16.17 -7.38
N ASN A 272 8.77 -15.14 -6.54
CA ASN A 272 7.87 -15.12 -5.40
C ASN A 272 6.39 -15.09 -5.82
N TYR A 273 5.49 -15.49 -4.91
CA TYR A 273 4.09 -15.78 -5.26
C TYR A 273 3.32 -14.55 -5.78
N MET A 274 3.58 -13.34 -5.28
CA MET A 274 2.93 -12.11 -5.74
C MET A 274 3.32 -11.73 -7.18
N VAL A 275 4.57 -12.03 -7.56
CA VAL A 275 5.04 -11.87 -8.95
C VAL A 275 4.32 -12.86 -9.86
N GLN A 276 4.12 -14.09 -9.39
CA GLN A 276 3.36 -15.10 -10.14
C GLN A 276 1.88 -14.69 -10.28
N ASP A 277 1.25 -14.17 -9.22
CA ASP A 277 -0.12 -13.66 -9.27
C ASP A 277 -0.27 -12.52 -10.28
N LEU A 278 0.70 -11.61 -10.35
CA LEU A 278 0.75 -10.58 -11.40
C LEU A 278 0.84 -11.19 -12.80
N CYS A 279 1.72 -12.18 -13.01
CA CYS A 279 1.82 -12.86 -14.30
C CYS A 279 0.49 -13.50 -14.70
N PHE A 280 -0.17 -14.23 -13.79
CA PHE A 280 -1.46 -14.85 -14.07
C PHE A 280 -2.55 -13.82 -14.37
N TYR A 281 -2.54 -12.69 -13.67
CA TYR A 281 -3.44 -11.59 -13.99
C TYR A 281 -3.21 -11.04 -15.41
N LEU A 282 -1.95 -10.82 -15.80
CA LEU A 282 -1.61 -10.32 -17.14
C LEU A 282 -1.93 -11.34 -18.24
N GLU A 283 -1.80 -12.64 -17.98
CA GLU A 283 -2.27 -13.70 -18.88
C GLU A 283 -3.79 -13.60 -19.13
N LEU A 284 -4.59 -13.22 -18.13
CA LEU A 284 -6.03 -12.96 -18.31
C LEU A 284 -6.31 -11.73 -19.19
N LEU A 285 -5.37 -10.78 -19.26
CA LEU A 285 -5.42 -9.65 -20.19
C LEU A 285 -4.89 -10.02 -21.59
N GLY A 286 -4.43 -11.26 -21.78
CA GLY A 286 -3.93 -11.78 -23.05
C GLY A 286 -2.46 -11.46 -23.31
N VAL A 287 -1.66 -11.23 -22.27
CA VAL A 287 -0.19 -11.19 -22.34
C VAL A 287 0.33 -12.64 -22.32
N GLU A 288 1.29 -12.98 -23.18
CA GLU A 288 1.90 -14.32 -23.16
C GLU A 288 3.14 -14.30 -22.26
N ILE A 289 3.18 -15.15 -21.22
CA ILE A 289 4.27 -15.18 -20.24
C ILE A 289 4.78 -16.61 -20.06
N GLU A 290 6.07 -16.81 -20.34
CA GLU A 290 6.78 -18.06 -20.07
C GLU A 290 7.72 -17.92 -18.86
N GLY A 291 7.98 -19.04 -18.18
CA GLY A 291 8.92 -19.09 -17.06
C GLY A 291 8.37 -18.61 -15.71
N ILE A 292 7.04 -18.47 -15.56
CA ILE A 292 6.39 -18.06 -14.31
C ILE A 292 6.88 -18.92 -13.13
N GLY A 293 7.30 -18.25 -12.04
CA GLY A 293 7.87 -18.90 -10.86
C GLY A 293 9.35 -19.28 -11.01
N SER A 294 10.00 -18.90 -12.11
CA SER A 294 11.44 -19.06 -12.32
C SER A 294 12.17 -17.71 -12.25
N THR A 295 13.49 -17.75 -12.46
CA THR A 295 14.36 -16.57 -12.43
C THR A 295 14.49 -15.88 -13.79
N THR A 296 13.89 -16.45 -14.83
CA THR A 296 13.89 -15.93 -16.19
C THR A 296 12.47 -15.96 -16.75
N LEU A 297 11.97 -14.80 -17.16
CA LEU A 297 10.65 -14.65 -17.77
C LEU A 297 10.82 -14.22 -19.22
N THR A 298 10.05 -14.82 -20.11
CA THR A 298 9.89 -14.35 -21.50
C THR A 298 8.47 -13.86 -21.65
N ILE A 299 8.30 -12.58 -21.98
CA ILE A 299 7.01 -11.90 -21.99
C ILE A 299 6.80 -11.34 -23.39
N ARG A 300 5.70 -11.71 -24.04
CA ARG A 300 5.21 -11.00 -25.25
C ARG A 300 4.08 -10.09 -24.84
N GLY A 301 4.35 -8.79 -24.88
CA GLY A 301 3.40 -7.77 -24.46
C GLY A 301 2.24 -7.59 -25.43
N ARG A 302 1.21 -6.88 -24.98
CA ARG A 302 0.01 -6.60 -25.76
C ARG A 302 -0.44 -5.15 -25.54
N PRO A 303 0.00 -4.21 -26.39
CA PRO A 303 -0.43 -2.82 -26.31
C PRO A 303 -1.95 -2.72 -26.40
N GLY A 304 -2.57 -1.97 -25.49
CA GLY A 304 -4.01 -1.65 -25.54
C GLY A 304 -4.96 -2.82 -25.24
N SER A 305 -4.54 -3.80 -24.43
CA SER A 305 -5.36 -4.98 -24.13
C SER A 305 -6.79 -4.62 -23.65
N THR A 306 -7.78 -5.09 -24.41
CA THR A 306 -9.17 -5.28 -23.97
C THR A 306 -9.32 -6.75 -23.55
N PRO A 307 -10.12 -7.07 -22.52
CA PRO A 307 -10.29 -8.45 -22.08
C PRO A 307 -10.81 -9.32 -23.23
N THR A 308 -10.07 -10.36 -23.60
CA THR A 308 -10.60 -11.42 -24.45
C THR A 308 -11.60 -12.22 -23.61
N SER A 309 -12.84 -12.36 -24.09
CA SER A 309 -13.93 -13.12 -23.45
C SER A 309 -13.68 -14.64 -23.33
N SER A 310 -12.45 -15.10 -23.53
CA SER A 310 -12.06 -16.49 -23.33
C SER A 310 -11.89 -16.78 -21.84
N THR A 311 -12.87 -17.48 -21.27
CA THR A 311 -12.73 -18.18 -20.00
C THR A 311 -11.42 -18.98 -20.02
N PRO A 312 -10.52 -18.83 -19.03
CA PRO A 312 -9.28 -19.60 -19.03
C PRO A 312 -9.63 -21.08 -18.97
N SER A 313 -9.24 -21.84 -20.00
CA SER A 313 -9.33 -23.30 -19.93
C SER A 313 -8.46 -23.71 -18.75
N ARG A 314 -9.09 -24.32 -17.74
CA ARG A 314 -8.44 -24.79 -16.53
C ARG A 314 -7.42 -25.86 -16.92
N ARG A 315 -6.19 -25.46 -17.26
CA ARG A 315 -5.06 -26.37 -17.40
C ARG A 315 -4.72 -26.85 -16.00
N THR A 316 -5.28 -28.01 -15.65
CA THR A 316 -4.81 -28.82 -14.52
C THR A 316 -3.36 -29.19 -14.79
N ARG A 317 -2.40 -28.38 -14.29
CA ARG A 317 -1.01 -28.82 -14.17
C ARG A 317 -0.95 -29.78 -12.99
N SER A 318 -0.87 -31.07 -13.30
CA SER A 318 -0.38 -32.08 -12.38
C SER A 318 1.02 -31.67 -11.92
N ARG A 319 1.20 -31.46 -10.61
CA ARG A 319 2.53 -31.36 -10.01
C ARG A 319 3.20 -32.73 -10.05
N PRO A 320 4.51 -32.83 -10.34
CA PRO A 320 5.31 -33.97 -9.91
C PRO A 320 5.44 -34.02 -8.39
#